data_AF-A0A1E9MCF1-F1
#
_entry.id   AF-A0A1E9MCF1-F1
#
_cell.length_a   1.000
_cell.length_b   1.000
_cell.length_c   1.000
_cell.angle_alpha   90.00
_cell.angle_beta   90.00
_cell.angle_gamma   90.00
#
_symmetry.space_group_name_H-M   'P 1'
#
loop_
_entity.id
_entity.type
_entity.pdbx_description
1 polymer ?
#
loop_
_entity_poly.entity_id
_entity_poly.type
_entity_poly.pdbx_seq_one_letter_code
_entity_poly.pdbx_strand_id
1 'polypeptide(L)'
;MATFLSRRAALAAATGAGAVAALTACASDIRPLADSSASGEASASASTSESASASASASASATESAKKSYKGTVKLDKYEKNGEYVPATAEKKAQNVPKPIVPEKMNEATIEGMYEFLSYWVASFNYMFMTGDYEPLKKADPYSRYANEGSNAVIIYSSGRGWVYDTDTPVTVQLLTDAPKKVAGGPNRYDWLGRIIYDPNAKIHIEGQDPAPLVDGSTKSEATNFAADYKDGAWYMLSDEDADASSSEKSSASA
;
A
#
# COMPACT_ATOMS: atom_id res chain seq x y z
N MET A 1 -5.47 -16.24 -52.04
CA MET A 1 -5.69 -14.79 -52.22
C MET A 1 -6.95 -14.43 -51.45
N ALA A 2 -6.79 -14.08 -50.17
CA ALA A 2 -7.88 -13.64 -49.30
C ALA A 2 -7.49 -12.26 -48.79
N THR A 3 -8.34 -11.30 -49.10
CA THR A 3 -8.14 -9.86 -49.03
C THR A 3 -8.29 -9.34 -47.59
N PHE A 4 -7.31 -8.55 -47.16
CA PHE A 4 -7.39 -7.72 -45.96
C PHE A 4 -8.41 -6.60 -46.16
N LEU A 5 -9.33 -6.42 -45.21
CA LEU A 5 -10.18 -5.24 -45.10
C LEU A 5 -9.94 -4.56 -43.75
N SER A 6 -9.07 -3.56 -43.79
CA SER A 6 -8.93 -2.50 -42.80
C SER A 6 -10.23 -1.69 -42.69
N ARG A 7 -10.69 -1.42 -41.46
CA ARG A 7 -11.70 -0.38 -41.19
C ARG A 7 -11.23 0.50 -40.03
N ARG A 8 -10.44 1.52 -40.38
CA ARG A 8 -10.42 2.79 -39.65
C ARG A 8 -11.40 3.76 -40.30
N ALA A 9 -11.92 4.65 -39.46
CA ALA A 9 -12.68 5.87 -39.76
C ALA A 9 -14.18 5.71 -40.04
N ALA A 10 -14.98 6.11 -39.04
CA ALA A 10 -16.27 6.74 -39.26
C ALA A 10 -16.44 7.92 -38.27
N LEU A 11 -16.89 9.03 -38.86
CA LEU A 11 -17.16 10.39 -38.39
C LEU A 11 -17.89 10.49 -37.02
N ALA A 12 -17.55 11.43 -36.13
CA ALA A 12 -17.72 12.90 -36.15
C ALA A 12 -19.10 13.39 -35.65
N ALA A 13 -19.01 14.35 -34.72
CA ALA A 13 -19.97 15.40 -34.36
C ALA A 13 -21.31 15.03 -33.68
N ALA A 14 -21.40 15.39 -32.40
CA ALA A 14 -22.63 15.94 -31.83
C ALA A 14 -22.29 16.98 -30.77
N THR A 15 -22.61 18.23 -31.10
CA THR A 15 -22.66 19.42 -30.25
C THR A 15 -23.69 19.28 -29.13
N GLY A 16 -23.37 19.78 -27.93
CA GLY A 16 -24.34 19.95 -26.84
C GLY A 16 -23.89 21.03 -25.86
N ALA A 17 -24.52 22.20 -25.96
CA ALA A 17 -24.40 23.31 -25.01
C ALA A 17 -25.24 23.04 -23.75
N GLY A 18 -24.79 23.49 -22.57
CA GLY A 18 -25.56 23.33 -21.34
C GLY A 18 -24.96 24.05 -20.13
N ALA A 19 -25.34 25.33 -20.00
CA ALA A 19 -25.49 26.17 -18.80
C ALA A 19 -24.64 25.92 -17.53
N VAL A 20 -23.82 26.91 -17.18
CA VAL A 20 -23.24 27.11 -15.84
C VAL A 20 -24.20 27.98 -15.03
N ALA A 21 -24.82 27.42 -13.98
CA ALA A 21 -25.57 28.18 -13.00
C ALA A 21 -24.66 28.53 -11.81
N ALA A 22 -24.46 29.84 -11.60
CA ALA A 22 -23.80 30.39 -10.44
C ALA A 22 -24.71 30.27 -9.20
N LEU A 23 -24.18 29.78 -8.08
CA LEU A 23 -24.84 29.89 -6.79
C LEU A 23 -24.11 30.91 -5.92
N THR A 24 -24.87 31.96 -5.67
CA THR A 24 -24.62 33.18 -4.91
C THR A 24 -24.51 32.90 -3.41
N ALA A 25 -23.49 33.52 -2.81
CA ALA A 25 -23.36 33.69 -1.37
C ALA A 25 -24.52 34.53 -0.80
N CYS A 26 -25.05 34.11 0.35
CA CYS A 26 -25.85 34.97 1.20
C CYS A 26 -25.20 34.99 2.60
N ALA A 27 -24.50 36.08 2.86
CA ALA A 27 -24.28 36.58 4.20
C ALA A 27 -25.61 37.15 4.73
N SER A 28 -25.87 37.00 6.03
CA SER A 28 -26.86 37.82 6.73
C SER A 28 -26.31 38.18 8.10
N ASP A 29 -25.87 39.43 8.18
CA ASP A 29 -25.68 40.22 9.38
C ASP A 29 -27.05 40.76 9.80
N ILE A 30 -27.53 40.46 11.02
CA ILE A 30 -28.51 41.30 11.72
C ILE A 30 -28.11 41.38 13.20
N ARG A 31 -27.89 42.63 13.61
CA ARG A 31 -27.48 43.18 14.91
C ARG A 31 -28.66 43.21 15.94
N PRO A 32 -28.64 44.08 16.98
CA PRO A 32 -28.26 43.81 18.38
C PRO A 32 -29.41 44.12 19.37
N LEU A 33 -29.20 43.98 20.69
CA LEU A 33 -29.86 44.71 21.79
C LEU A 33 -29.08 44.35 23.07
N ALA A 34 -28.31 45.27 23.69
CA ALA A 34 -28.72 46.24 24.72
C ALA A 34 -29.19 45.54 26.01
N ASP A 35 -28.80 45.88 27.25
CA ASP A 35 -28.07 47.01 27.81
C ASP A 35 -27.44 46.59 29.16
N SER A 36 -26.44 47.38 29.57
CA SER A 36 -25.72 47.48 30.84
C SER A 36 -26.30 46.89 32.12
N SER A 37 -25.41 46.28 32.93
CA SER A 37 -25.17 46.77 34.30
C SER A 37 -23.81 46.34 34.81
N ALA A 38 -23.05 47.33 35.27
CA ALA A 38 -21.79 47.18 35.96
C ALA A 38 -22.00 46.72 37.40
N SER A 39 -21.09 45.91 37.92
CA SER A 39 -20.64 45.89 39.31
C SER A 39 -19.43 44.96 39.37
N GLY A 40 -18.23 45.53 39.49
CA GLY A 40 -17.03 44.76 39.73
C GLY A 40 -16.96 44.35 41.19
N GLU A 41 -16.66 43.08 41.44
CA GLU A 41 -16.09 42.64 42.71
C GLU A 41 -15.04 41.59 42.42
N ALA A 42 -13.84 41.87 42.92
CA ALA A 42 -12.71 40.96 42.90
C ALA A 42 -12.92 39.85 43.94
N SER A 43 -12.61 38.61 43.57
CA SER A 43 -12.09 37.66 44.54
C SER A 43 -11.27 36.58 43.86
N ALA A 44 -9.99 36.58 44.22
CA ALA A 44 -9.08 35.47 44.02
C ALA A 44 -9.49 34.32 44.94
N SER A 45 -9.45 33.09 44.43
CA SER A 45 -9.12 31.92 45.24
C SER A 45 -8.61 30.80 44.35
N ALA A 46 -7.34 30.48 44.57
CA ALA A 46 -6.68 29.26 44.14
C ALA A 46 -7.17 28.07 44.99
N SER A 47 -7.27 26.89 44.38
CA SER A 47 -7.15 25.55 44.99
C SER A 47 -7.23 24.55 43.83
N THR A 48 -6.13 24.00 43.30
CA THR A 48 -5.44 22.78 43.76
C THR A 48 -6.33 21.75 44.45
N SER A 49 -6.74 20.71 43.73
CA SER A 49 -6.62 19.32 44.18
C SER A 49 -6.90 18.34 43.04
N GLU A 50 -5.79 17.77 42.58
CA GLU A 50 -5.55 16.35 42.35
C GLU A 50 -6.67 15.41 42.83
N SER A 51 -7.22 14.61 41.90
CA SER A 51 -7.66 13.26 42.21
C SER A 51 -7.38 12.37 41.01
N ALA A 52 -6.41 11.50 41.19
CA ALA A 52 -6.10 10.38 40.33
C ALA A 52 -7.36 9.52 40.08
N SER A 53 -7.61 9.22 38.82
CA SER A 53 -8.35 8.02 38.46
C SER A 53 -7.61 7.36 37.31
N ALA A 54 -7.01 6.22 37.65
CA ALA A 54 -6.27 5.39 36.74
C ALA A 54 -7.21 4.89 35.63
N SER A 55 -6.96 5.33 34.40
CA SER A 55 -7.40 4.60 33.23
C SER A 55 -6.14 4.28 32.43
N ALA A 56 -5.76 3.01 32.49
CA ALA A 56 -4.71 2.43 31.69
C ALA A 56 -5.15 2.45 30.21
N SER A 57 -5.01 3.61 29.57
CA SER A 57 -4.87 3.65 28.13
C SER A 57 -3.39 3.50 27.86
N ALA A 58 -2.99 2.32 27.40
CA ALA A 58 -1.69 2.10 26.79
C ALA A 58 -1.63 2.91 25.49
N SER A 59 -1.54 4.24 25.63
CA SER A 59 -0.90 5.07 24.63
C SER A 59 0.55 4.62 24.66
N ALA A 60 0.92 3.75 23.74
CA ALA A 60 2.31 3.54 23.36
C ALA A 60 2.84 4.89 22.84
N SER A 61 3.13 5.80 23.78
CA SER A 61 4.06 6.88 23.56
C SER A 61 5.34 6.19 23.16
N ALA A 62 5.68 6.29 21.88
CA ALA A 62 6.98 5.95 21.36
C ALA A 62 7.99 6.82 22.11
N THR A 63 8.45 6.33 23.26
CA THR A 63 9.58 6.88 23.98
C THR A 63 10.77 6.82 23.04
N GLU A 64 11.36 8.00 22.85
CA GLU A 64 12.45 8.39 21.97
C GLU A 64 13.72 7.56 22.22
N SER A 65 13.63 6.27 21.89
CA SER A 65 14.75 5.38 21.66
C SER A 65 15.29 5.76 20.29
N ALA A 66 16.59 6.01 20.17
CA ALA A 66 17.28 6.39 18.92
C ALA A 66 16.55 5.79 17.70
N LYS A 67 15.80 6.63 16.98
CA LYS A 67 14.73 6.18 16.08
C LYS A 67 15.36 5.37 14.95
N LYS A 68 15.26 4.03 15.04
CA LYS A 68 15.71 3.10 13.99
C LYS A 68 15.13 3.59 12.66
N SER A 69 16.02 3.96 11.73
CA SER A 69 15.61 4.34 10.38
C SER A 69 15.44 3.08 9.56
N TYR A 70 14.31 3.00 8.86
CA TYR A 70 14.02 1.93 7.91
C TYR A 70 14.10 2.40 6.46
N LYS A 71 14.61 3.62 6.22
CA LYS A 71 14.81 4.15 4.88
C LYS A 71 15.79 3.27 4.10
N GLY A 72 15.45 2.92 2.88
CA GLY A 72 16.27 2.08 2.01
C GLY A 72 15.52 0.85 1.48
N THR A 73 16.27 -0.09 0.94
CA THR A 73 15.71 -1.31 0.36
C THR A 73 15.16 -2.21 1.45
N VAL A 74 13.89 -2.59 1.29
CA VAL A 74 13.21 -3.56 2.15
C VAL A 74 13.82 -4.95 1.94
N LYS A 75 14.09 -5.67 3.04
CA LYS A 75 14.67 -7.03 3.01
C LYS A 75 14.05 -7.90 4.09
N LEU A 76 13.82 -9.17 3.74
CA LEU A 76 13.48 -10.23 4.68
C LEU A 76 14.75 -11.00 5.04
N ASP A 77 14.93 -11.34 6.31
CA ASP A 77 16.15 -11.98 6.81
C ASP A 77 16.10 -13.52 6.76
N LYS A 78 14.93 -14.11 6.98
CA LYS A 78 14.76 -15.56 7.19
C LYS A 78 14.03 -16.22 6.01
N TYR A 79 14.65 -17.26 5.47
CA TYR A 79 14.08 -18.11 4.42
C TYR A 79 14.33 -19.59 4.74
N GLU A 80 13.36 -20.42 4.39
CA GLU A 80 13.48 -21.88 4.40
C GLU A 80 14.13 -22.33 3.09
N LYS A 81 15.18 -23.15 3.17
CA LYS A 81 15.96 -23.63 2.02
C LYS A 81 15.73 -25.12 1.81
N ASN A 82 15.42 -25.51 0.58
CA ASN A 82 15.16 -26.90 0.19
C ASN A 82 16.16 -27.36 -0.88
N GLY A 83 17.45 -27.22 -0.61
CA GLY A 83 18.54 -27.57 -1.54
C GLY A 83 19.27 -26.34 -2.10
N GLU A 84 20.12 -26.59 -3.09
CA GLU A 84 20.83 -25.52 -3.82
C GLU A 84 19.86 -24.84 -4.79
N TYR A 85 19.77 -23.51 -4.70
CA TYR A 85 18.94 -22.71 -5.59
C TYR A 85 19.48 -22.76 -7.01
N VAL A 86 18.61 -23.08 -7.97
CA VAL A 86 18.92 -23.04 -9.40
C VAL A 86 18.04 -21.96 -10.04
N PRO A 87 18.62 -20.90 -10.62
CA PRO A 87 17.85 -19.82 -11.21
C PRO A 87 17.08 -20.28 -12.44
N ALA A 88 15.98 -19.59 -12.73
CA ALA A 88 15.23 -19.81 -13.95
C ALA A 88 16.05 -19.36 -15.18
N THR A 89 15.86 -20.06 -16.29
CA THR A 89 16.40 -19.71 -17.61
C THR A 89 15.25 -19.54 -18.60
N ALA A 90 15.56 -19.13 -19.83
CA ALA A 90 14.55 -19.08 -20.89
C ALA A 90 13.88 -20.42 -21.20
N GLU A 91 14.43 -21.55 -20.73
CA GLU A 91 13.95 -22.91 -21.01
C GLU A 91 13.44 -23.66 -19.78
N LYS A 92 13.84 -23.24 -18.57
CA LYS A 92 13.55 -23.96 -17.32
C LYS A 92 13.13 -23.00 -16.22
N LYS A 93 12.12 -23.40 -15.46
CA LYS A 93 11.71 -22.73 -14.22
C LYS A 93 12.82 -22.80 -13.16
N ALA A 94 12.81 -21.86 -12.24
CA ALA A 94 13.67 -21.90 -11.07
C ALA A 94 13.39 -23.15 -10.22
N GLN A 95 14.41 -23.66 -9.53
CA GLN A 95 14.29 -24.79 -8.61
C GLN A 95 14.85 -24.41 -7.25
N ASN A 96 14.27 -24.98 -6.20
CA ASN A 96 14.69 -24.78 -4.81
C ASN A 96 14.76 -23.29 -4.41
N VAL A 97 13.82 -22.48 -4.91
CA VAL A 97 13.68 -21.09 -4.52
C VAL A 97 13.48 -21.03 -2.99
N PRO A 98 14.28 -20.27 -2.23
CA PRO A 98 14.10 -20.17 -0.78
C PRO A 98 12.73 -19.62 -0.42
N LYS A 99 12.00 -20.33 0.44
CA LYS A 99 10.63 -19.96 0.83
C LYS A 99 10.66 -18.92 1.95
N PRO A 100 9.96 -17.78 1.82
CA PRO A 100 9.87 -16.77 2.88
C PRO A 100 9.34 -17.35 4.18
N ILE A 101 9.98 -17.02 5.30
CA ILE A 101 9.51 -17.36 6.65
C ILE A 101 8.82 -16.15 7.26
N VAL A 102 7.65 -16.36 7.88
CA VAL A 102 6.89 -15.32 8.59
C VAL A 102 7.76 -14.74 9.71
N PRO A 103 8.03 -13.42 9.72
CA PRO A 103 8.77 -12.77 10.79
C PRO A 103 8.03 -12.83 12.13
N GLU A 104 8.80 -12.86 13.21
CA GLU A 104 8.24 -13.00 14.57
C GLU A 104 7.41 -11.79 14.99
N LYS A 105 7.81 -10.57 14.57
CA LYS A 105 7.12 -9.33 14.95
C LYS A 105 6.17 -8.83 13.86
N MET A 106 6.00 -9.57 12.77
CA MET A 106 5.13 -9.21 11.65
C MET A 106 3.73 -8.79 12.10
N ASN A 107 3.23 -9.38 13.18
CA ASN A 107 1.87 -9.18 13.69
C ASN A 107 1.81 -8.19 14.87
N GLU A 108 2.91 -7.53 15.22
CA GLU A 108 2.91 -6.53 16.29
C GLU A 108 2.45 -5.17 15.77
N ALA A 109 1.64 -4.45 16.56
CA ALA A 109 1.13 -3.10 16.27
C ALA A 109 2.22 -2.01 16.40
N THR A 110 3.39 -2.21 15.78
CA THR A 110 4.57 -1.35 15.88
C THR A 110 5.10 -0.99 14.49
N ILE A 111 5.92 0.06 14.39
CA ILE A 111 6.61 0.40 13.13
C ILE A 111 7.51 -0.74 12.67
N GLU A 112 8.15 -1.45 13.61
CA GLU A 112 8.96 -2.64 13.30
C GLU A 112 8.09 -3.76 12.74
N GLY A 113 6.92 -4.02 13.34
CA GLY A 113 5.99 -5.02 12.82
C GLY A 113 5.48 -4.70 11.42
N MET A 114 5.14 -3.43 11.14
CA MET A 114 4.78 -2.98 9.79
C MET A 114 5.94 -3.16 8.79
N TYR A 115 7.18 -2.89 9.21
CA TYR A 115 8.35 -3.11 8.36
C TYR A 115 8.57 -4.60 8.07
N GLU A 116 8.51 -5.45 9.09
CA GLU A 116 8.63 -6.91 8.94
C GLU A 116 7.51 -7.48 8.06
N PHE A 117 6.29 -6.97 8.22
CA PHE A 117 5.16 -7.26 7.33
C PHE A 117 5.46 -6.88 5.88
N LEU A 118 5.90 -5.65 5.61
CA LEU A 118 6.25 -5.22 4.26
C LEU A 118 7.39 -6.08 3.68
N SER A 119 8.40 -6.40 4.48
CA SER A 119 9.50 -7.30 4.08
C SER A 119 9.01 -8.67 3.67
N TYR A 120 8.13 -9.28 4.47
CA TYR A 120 7.57 -10.58 4.18
C TYR A 120 6.61 -10.54 2.98
N TRP A 121 5.81 -9.48 2.83
CA TRP A 121 4.93 -9.27 1.69
C TRP A 121 5.72 -9.20 0.38
N VAL A 122 6.77 -8.37 0.31
CA VAL A 122 7.63 -8.25 -0.89
C VAL A 122 8.35 -9.56 -1.20
N ALA A 123 8.89 -10.25 -0.18
CA ALA A 123 9.53 -11.54 -0.36
C ALA A 123 8.56 -12.61 -0.87
N SER A 124 7.34 -12.63 -0.35
CA SER A 124 6.26 -13.52 -0.80
C SER A 124 5.84 -13.25 -2.23
N PHE A 125 5.79 -11.97 -2.62
CA PHE A 125 5.49 -11.56 -3.98
C PHE A 125 6.57 -12.03 -4.97
N ASN A 126 7.85 -11.87 -4.62
CA ASN A 126 8.96 -12.40 -5.42
C ASN A 126 8.96 -13.93 -5.50
N TYR A 127 8.69 -14.62 -4.40
CA TYR A 127 8.59 -16.07 -4.39
C TYR A 127 7.49 -16.56 -5.34
N MET A 128 6.34 -15.90 -5.34
CA MET A 128 5.25 -16.15 -6.28
C MET A 128 5.67 -15.86 -7.74
N PHE A 129 6.38 -14.77 -8.02
CA PHE A 129 6.95 -14.51 -9.35
C PHE A 129 7.94 -15.58 -9.82
N MET A 130 8.67 -16.24 -8.91
CA MET A 130 9.70 -17.22 -9.29
C MET A 130 9.19 -18.67 -9.34
N THR A 131 8.12 -18.98 -8.59
CA THR A 131 7.64 -20.36 -8.41
C THR A 131 6.20 -20.58 -8.85
N GLY A 132 5.39 -19.52 -8.87
CA GLY A 132 3.94 -19.60 -8.97
C GLY A 132 3.23 -20.04 -7.69
N ASP A 133 3.95 -20.26 -6.58
CA ASP A 133 3.38 -20.64 -5.29
C ASP A 133 2.96 -19.40 -4.49
N TYR A 134 1.65 -19.30 -4.24
CA TYR A 134 1.00 -18.19 -3.53
C TYR A 134 0.93 -18.39 -2.01
N GLU A 135 1.30 -19.56 -1.50
CA GLU A 135 1.11 -19.90 -0.08
C GLU A 135 1.75 -18.88 0.88
N PRO A 136 2.98 -18.37 0.64
CA PRO A 136 3.54 -17.32 1.49
C PRO A 136 2.71 -16.03 1.48
N LEU A 137 2.26 -15.61 0.28
CA LEU A 137 1.56 -14.34 0.11
C LEU A 137 0.19 -14.35 0.79
N LYS A 138 -0.55 -15.47 0.76
CA LYS A 138 -1.83 -15.62 1.47
C LYS A 138 -1.74 -15.33 2.97
N LYS A 139 -0.57 -15.51 3.58
CA LYS A 139 -0.35 -15.20 5.01
C LYS A 139 -0.18 -13.70 5.27
N ALA A 140 0.29 -12.94 4.28
CA ALA A 140 0.44 -11.48 4.33
C ALA A 140 -0.76 -10.73 3.72
N ASP A 141 -1.51 -11.39 2.84
CA ASP A 141 -2.68 -10.86 2.16
C ASP A 141 -3.80 -11.92 2.20
N PRO A 142 -4.40 -12.17 3.38
CA PRO A 142 -5.43 -13.21 3.53
C PRO A 142 -6.74 -12.87 2.82
N TYR A 143 -6.94 -11.60 2.42
CA TYR A 143 -8.05 -11.20 1.57
C TYR A 143 -7.73 -11.35 0.07
N SER A 144 -6.50 -11.80 -0.25
CA SER A 144 -6.07 -12.15 -1.61
C SER A 144 -6.24 -11.00 -2.60
N ARG A 145 -6.17 -9.73 -2.14
CA ARG A 145 -6.49 -8.55 -2.97
C ARG A 145 -5.44 -8.39 -4.08
N TYR A 146 -4.16 -8.48 -3.74
CA TYR A 146 -3.06 -8.36 -4.71
C TYR A 146 -2.75 -9.66 -5.44
N ALA A 147 -3.15 -10.80 -4.87
CA ALA A 147 -3.09 -12.08 -5.56
C ALA A 147 -4.16 -12.21 -6.67
N ASN A 148 -5.22 -11.39 -6.65
CA ASN A 148 -6.29 -11.37 -7.65
C ASN A 148 -6.23 -10.18 -8.62
N GLU A 149 -5.50 -9.11 -8.29
CA GLU A 149 -5.26 -7.98 -9.18
C GLU A 149 -4.27 -8.35 -10.29
N GLY A 150 -4.73 -9.09 -11.31
CA GLY A 150 -4.33 -8.99 -12.72
C GLY A 150 -2.84 -8.93 -13.09
N SER A 151 -1.91 -9.20 -12.19
CA SER A 151 -0.49 -9.05 -12.47
C SER A 151 -0.11 -10.10 -13.52
N ASN A 152 0.71 -9.71 -14.49
CA ASN A 152 1.09 -10.60 -15.58
C ASN A 152 1.60 -11.95 -15.04
N ALA A 153 2.30 -11.96 -13.91
CA ALA A 153 2.73 -13.21 -13.27
C ALA A 153 1.60 -14.06 -12.69
N VAL A 154 0.57 -13.45 -12.09
CA VAL A 154 -0.64 -14.19 -11.71
C VAL A 154 -1.24 -14.88 -12.91
N ILE A 155 -1.35 -14.18 -14.03
CA ILE A 155 -1.91 -14.73 -15.27
C ILE A 155 -1.00 -15.84 -15.85
N ILE A 156 0.32 -15.63 -15.85
CA ILE A 156 1.30 -16.57 -16.40
C ILE A 156 1.33 -17.88 -15.62
N TYR A 157 1.46 -17.81 -14.29
CA TYR A 157 1.53 -19.02 -13.47
C TYR A 157 0.18 -19.71 -13.34
N SER A 158 -0.94 -18.98 -13.32
CA SER A 158 -2.28 -19.59 -13.34
C SER A 158 -2.54 -20.40 -14.60
N SER A 159 -1.89 -20.05 -15.72
CA SER A 159 -1.96 -20.85 -16.96
C SER A 159 -1.05 -22.08 -16.96
N GLY A 160 -0.09 -22.17 -16.02
CA GLY A 160 0.93 -23.21 -15.94
C GLY A 160 2.04 -23.13 -17.02
N ARG A 161 1.85 -22.33 -18.07
CA ARG A 161 2.65 -22.31 -19.31
C ARG A 161 3.76 -21.27 -19.37
N GLY A 162 4.15 -20.69 -18.23
CA GLY A 162 5.22 -19.72 -18.23
C GLY A 162 5.86 -19.51 -16.87
N TRP A 163 6.92 -18.69 -16.85
CA TRP A 163 7.69 -18.35 -15.67
C TRP A 163 8.52 -17.07 -15.89
N VAL A 164 8.98 -16.48 -14.79
CA VAL A 164 9.91 -15.35 -14.81
C VAL A 164 11.35 -15.85 -14.77
N TYR A 165 12.24 -15.23 -15.54
CA TYR A 165 13.67 -15.56 -15.61
C TYR A 165 14.55 -14.31 -15.82
N ASP A 166 15.88 -14.50 -15.86
CA ASP A 166 16.90 -13.44 -15.90
C ASP A 166 16.87 -12.48 -14.69
N THR A 167 16.30 -12.94 -13.57
CA THR A 167 16.26 -12.22 -12.30
C THR A 167 16.17 -13.19 -11.12
N ASP A 168 16.77 -12.81 -10.00
CA ASP A 168 16.59 -13.47 -8.69
C ASP A 168 15.72 -12.64 -7.74
N THR A 169 15.36 -11.42 -8.15
CA THR A 169 14.54 -10.50 -7.34
C THR A 169 13.70 -9.63 -8.27
N PRO A 170 12.64 -10.20 -8.87
CA PRO A 170 11.79 -9.53 -9.86
C PRO A 170 11.30 -8.13 -9.43
N VAL A 171 11.01 -7.96 -8.14
CA VAL A 171 10.49 -6.74 -7.53
C VAL A 171 11.29 -6.36 -6.30
N THR A 172 11.66 -5.10 -6.18
CA THR A 172 12.21 -4.53 -4.95
C THR A 172 11.38 -3.34 -4.50
N VAL A 173 11.31 -3.13 -3.18
CA VAL A 173 10.72 -1.94 -2.58
C VAL A 173 11.82 -1.13 -1.91
N GLN A 174 11.85 0.17 -2.21
CA GLN A 174 12.70 1.14 -1.51
C GLN A 174 11.82 2.11 -0.73
N LEU A 175 11.96 2.11 0.60
CA LEU A 175 11.36 3.10 1.49
C LEU A 175 12.13 4.42 1.38
N LEU A 176 11.40 5.51 1.19
CA LEU A 176 11.95 6.84 1.00
C LEU A 176 11.99 7.67 2.30
N THR A 177 11.24 7.23 3.33
CA THR A 177 11.19 7.85 4.66
C THR A 177 11.63 6.87 5.76
N ASP A 178 12.16 7.41 6.85
CA ASP A 178 12.69 6.62 7.98
C ASP A 178 11.60 5.82 8.72
N ALA A 179 10.36 6.28 8.67
CA ALA A 179 9.19 5.72 9.34
C ALA A 179 7.92 6.02 8.52
N PRO A 180 6.83 5.24 8.71
CA PRO A 180 5.53 5.54 8.13
C PRO A 180 4.87 6.73 8.84
N LYS A 181 3.89 7.34 8.18
CA LYS A 181 3.04 8.37 8.76
C LYS A 181 1.70 7.78 9.15
N LYS A 182 1.26 8.01 10.39
CA LYS A 182 -0.10 7.67 10.81
C LYS A 182 -1.08 8.61 10.11
N VAL A 183 -2.09 8.05 9.45
CA VAL A 183 -3.13 8.84 8.77
C VAL A 183 -4.16 9.30 9.81
N ALA A 184 -4.50 10.59 9.78
CA ALA A 184 -5.47 11.17 10.71
C ALA A 184 -6.88 10.59 10.47
N GLY A 185 -7.66 10.42 11.54
CA GLY A 185 -9.06 9.97 11.45
C GLY A 185 -9.25 8.46 11.22
N GLY A 186 -8.20 7.65 11.09
CA GLY A 186 -8.28 6.18 11.19
C GLY A 186 -7.67 5.68 12.50
N PRO A 187 -8.25 4.65 13.16
CA PRO A 187 -7.70 4.18 14.41
C PRO A 187 -6.25 3.67 14.23
N ASN A 188 -5.96 2.98 13.12
CA ASN A 188 -4.73 2.21 12.91
C ASN A 188 -4.17 2.23 11.46
N ARG A 189 -4.43 3.30 10.68
CA ARG A 189 -3.92 3.42 9.30
C ARG A 189 -2.55 4.11 9.24
N TYR A 190 -1.64 3.56 8.44
CA TYR A 190 -0.31 4.10 8.21
C TYR A 190 0.06 4.09 6.73
N ASP A 191 0.63 5.20 6.26
CA ASP A 191 1.16 5.32 4.91
C ASP A 191 2.69 5.39 4.97
N TRP A 192 3.37 4.47 4.27
CA TRP A 192 4.83 4.50 4.14
C TRP A 192 5.23 4.92 2.74
N LEU A 193 5.88 6.09 2.61
CA LEU A 193 6.37 6.55 1.33
C LEU A 193 7.53 5.68 0.86
N GLY A 194 7.38 5.09 -0.32
CA GLY A 194 8.41 4.29 -0.95
C GLY A 194 8.27 4.28 -2.47
N ARG A 195 8.93 3.35 -3.13
CA ARG A 195 8.75 3.07 -4.56
C ARG A 195 8.93 1.59 -4.84
N ILE A 196 8.16 1.08 -5.80
CA ILE A 196 8.31 -0.27 -6.35
C ILE A 196 9.26 -0.18 -7.55
N ILE A 197 10.22 -1.09 -7.62
CA ILE A 197 11.20 -1.15 -8.70
C ILE A 197 11.19 -2.58 -9.24
N TYR A 198 10.84 -2.73 -10.52
CA TYR A 198 10.97 -3.99 -11.23
C TYR A 198 12.39 -4.15 -11.76
N ASP A 199 12.94 -5.36 -11.69
CA ASP A 199 14.25 -5.64 -12.28
C ASP A 199 14.16 -5.49 -13.81
N PRO A 200 14.93 -4.57 -14.43
CA PRO A 200 14.89 -4.36 -15.87
C PRO A 200 15.33 -5.57 -16.70
N ASN A 201 16.02 -6.54 -16.08
CA ASN A 201 16.41 -7.78 -16.74
C ASN A 201 15.32 -8.85 -16.68
N ALA A 202 14.34 -8.71 -15.78
CA ALA A 202 13.30 -9.71 -15.58
C ALA A 202 12.48 -9.89 -16.86
N LYS A 203 12.42 -11.14 -17.33
CA LYS A 203 11.67 -11.54 -18.51
C LYS A 203 10.65 -12.59 -18.17
N ILE A 204 9.62 -12.65 -19.00
CA ILE A 204 8.59 -13.65 -18.99
C ILE A 204 8.86 -14.64 -20.13
N HIS A 205 8.87 -15.93 -19.80
CA HIS A 205 8.69 -17.01 -20.75
C HIS A 205 7.22 -17.42 -20.79
N ILE A 206 6.63 -17.56 -21.99
CA ILE A 206 5.33 -18.20 -22.22
C ILE A 206 5.49 -19.16 -23.40
N GLU A 207 5.04 -20.41 -23.23
CA GLU A 207 5.11 -21.41 -24.29
C GLU A 207 4.44 -20.92 -25.59
N GLY A 208 5.20 -20.96 -26.69
CA GLY A 208 4.74 -20.55 -28.01
C GLY A 208 4.69 -19.04 -28.25
N GLN A 209 5.25 -18.23 -27.35
CA GLN A 209 5.41 -16.79 -27.53
C GLN A 209 6.88 -16.37 -27.45
N ASP A 210 7.20 -15.27 -28.13
CA ASP A 210 8.51 -14.65 -27.99
C ASP A 210 8.69 -14.10 -26.56
N PRO A 211 9.93 -14.09 -26.02
CA PRO A 211 10.20 -13.50 -24.72
C PRO A 211 9.77 -12.04 -24.62
N ALA A 212 9.17 -11.68 -23.48
CA ALA A 212 8.74 -10.32 -23.19
C ALA A 212 9.31 -9.85 -21.84
N PRO A 213 9.52 -8.54 -21.62
CA PRO A 213 9.89 -8.02 -20.31
C PRO A 213 8.75 -8.23 -19.29
N LEU A 214 9.10 -8.38 -18.01
CA LEU A 214 8.13 -8.58 -16.92
C LEU A 214 7.10 -7.43 -16.83
N VAL A 215 7.61 -6.21 -16.96
CA VAL A 215 6.83 -4.97 -17.04
C VAL A 215 7.24 -4.20 -18.28
N ASP A 216 6.32 -3.42 -18.84
CA ASP A 216 6.65 -2.55 -19.96
C ASP A 216 7.71 -1.51 -19.54
N GLY A 217 8.68 -1.23 -20.41
CA GLY A 217 9.77 -0.27 -20.16
C GLY A 217 9.30 1.17 -20.01
N SER A 218 8.03 1.47 -20.30
CA SER A 218 7.38 2.73 -19.96
C SER A 218 7.02 2.87 -18.47
N THR A 219 7.02 1.77 -17.72
CA THR A 219 6.72 1.72 -16.29
C THR A 219 7.86 2.35 -15.50
N LYS A 220 7.76 3.65 -15.22
CA LYS A 220 8.70 4.35 -14.35
C LYS A 220 8.37 4.03 -12.90
N SER A 221 9.41 3.79 -12.08
CA SER A 221 9.24 3.66 -10.63
C SER A 221 8.90 5.02 -10.05
N GLU A 222 7.63 5.25 -9.75
CA GLU A 222 7.16 6.48 -9.10
C GLU A 222 7.08 6.28 -7.57
N ALA A 223 7.14 7.39 -6.84
CA ALA A 223 6.92 7.35 -5.40
C ALA A 223 5.45 7.05 -5.13
N THR A 224 5.20 6.07 -4.26
CA THR A 224 3.86 5.65 -3.85
C THR A 224 3.80 5.47 -2.32
N ASN A 225 2.59 5.54 -1.78
CA ASN A 225 2.34 5.24 -0.38
C ASN A 225 1.95 3.76 -0.25
N PHE A 226 2.75 3.00 0.49
CA PHE A 226 2.35 1.69 0.99
C PHE A 226 1.38 1.92 2.16
N ALA A 227 0.09 1.95 1.85
CA ALA A 227 -0.97 2.12 2.83
C ALA A 227 -1.26 0.78 3.51
N ALA A 228 -1.17 0.75 4.84
CA ALA A 228 -1.50 -0.44 5.62
C ALA A 228 -2.39 -0.10 6.83
N ASP A 229 -3.31 -1.00 7.12
CA ASP A 229 -4.14 -0.97 8.32
C ASP A 229 -3.72 -2.08 9.28
N TYR A 230 -3.70 -1.76 10.58
CA TYR A 230 -3.56 -2.76 11.62
C TYR A 230 -4.91 -3.09 12.25
N LYS A 231 -5.33 -4.35 12.14
CA LYS A 231 -6.63 -4.85 12.61
C LYS A 231 -6.49 -6.30 13.08
N ASP A 232 -7.27 -6.73 14.07
CA ASP A 232 -7.38 -8.15 14.47
C ASP A 232 -6.03 -8.86 14.72
N GLY A 233 -5.00 -8.12 15.17
CA GLY A 233 -3.67 -8.67 15.44
C GLY A 233 -2.77 -8.85 14.22
N ALA A 234 -3.08 -8.22 13.08
CA ALA A 234 -2.27 -8.30 11.86
C ALA A 234 -2.27 -6.97 11.08
N TRP A 235 -1.23 -6.78 10.26
CA TRP A 235 -1.17 -5.73 9.26
C TRP A 235 -1.78 -6.20 7.95
N TYR A 236 -2.44 -5.29 7.23
CA TYR A 236 -3.04 -5.52 5.93
C TYR A 236 -2.67 -4.38 4.98
N MET A 237 -2.21 -4.73 3.78
CA MET A 237 -1.99 -3.75 2.72
C MET A 237 -3.33 -3.34 2.10
N LEU A 238 -3.54 -2.04 1.89
CA LEU A 238 -4.76 -1.47 1.30
C LEU A 238 -4.56 -1.21 -0.19
N SER A 239 -5.54 -1.58 -1.03
CA SER A 239 -5.57 -1.16 -2.43
C SER A 239 -5.74 0.36 -2.54
N ASP A 240 -5.39 0.93 -3.69
CA ASP A 240 -5.58 2.36 -3.95
C ASP A 240 -7.07 2.76 -3.81
N GLU A 241 -7.98 1.90 -4.27
CA GLU A 241 -9.43 2.12 -4.15
C GLU A 241 -9.91 2.13 -2.70
N ASP A 242 -9.42 1.21 -1.85
CA ASP A 242 -9.79 1.19 -0.43
C ASP A 242 -9.16 2.36 0.33
N ALA A 243 -7.94 2.75 -0.06
CA ALA A 243 -7.24 3.89 0.50
C ALA A 243 -8.00 5.20 0.22
N ASP A 244 -8.53 5.37 -0.98
CA ASP A 244 -9.34 6.51 -1.42
C ASP A 244 -10.76 6.47 -0.85
N ALA A 245 -11.42 5.31 -0.84
CA ALA A 245 -12.74 5.12 -0.24
C ALA A 245 -12.73 5.44 1.27
N SER A 246 -11.74 4.91 2.00
CA SER A 246 -11.58 5.23 3.43
C SER A 246 -11.32 6.72 3.68
N SER A 247 -10.73 7.44 2.72
CA SER A 247 -10.48 8.88 2.85
C SER A 247 -11.75 9.71 2.55
N SER A 248 -12.56 9.26 1.59
CA SER A 248 -13.77 9.94 1.13
C SER A 248 -14.97 9.75 2.08
N GLU A 249 -15.21 8.53 2.58
CA GLU A 249 -16.27 8.27 3.57
C GLU A 249 -16.12 9.14 4.84
N LYS A 250 -14.87 9.40 5.25
CA LYS A 250 -14.58 10.25 6.42
C LYS A 250 -14.74 11.74 6.15
N SER A 251 -14.46 12.19 4.93
CA SER A 251 -14.70 13.57 4.53
C SER A 251 -16.20 13.89 4.53
N SER A 252 -17.05 12.92 4.20
CA SER A 252 -18.51 13.06 4.28
C SER A 252 -19.08 12.93 5.70
N ALA A 253 -18.42 12.18 6.60
CA ALA A 253 -18.87 12.03 7.99
C ALA A 253 -18.47 13.21 8.91
N SER A 254 -17.62 14.11 8.44
CA SER A 254 -17.14 15.29 9.19
C SER A 254 -17.78 16.61 8.71
N ALA A 255 -18.78 16.55 7.83
CA ALA A 255 -19.49 17.69 7.25
C ALA A 255 -20.89 17.85 7.84
#